data_AF-A0A658NTC6-F1
#
_entry.id   AF-A0A658NTC6-F1
#
_cell.length_a   1.000
_cell.length_b   1.000
_cell.length_c   1.000
_cell.angle_alpha   90.00
_cell.angle_beta   90.00
_cell.angle_gamma   90.00
#
_symmetry.space_group_name_H-M   'P 1'
#
loop_
_entity.id
_entity.type
_entity.pdbx_description
1 polymer ?
#
loop_
_entity_poly.entity_id
_entity_poly.type
_entity_poly.pdbx_seq_one_letter_code
_entity_poly.pdbx_strand_id
1 'polypeptide(L)' 'MALMTDYLVQGCQMLLTLLLAPLLTGFVRRVKARLLRRRGPSLLQPYRDLSKLLRKEVVLADSASWLFRVAPYL' A
#
# COMPACT_ATOMS: atom_id res chain seq x y z
N MET A 1 -22.40 -1.28 -25.09
CA MET A 1 -21.59 -2.47 -24.78
C MET A 1 -20.12 -2.12 -24.48
N ALA A 2 -19.49 -1.20 -25.23
CA ALA A 2 -18.10 -0.77 -24.99
C ALA A 2 -17.88 -0.15 -23.60
N LEU A 3 -18.70 0.83 -23.19
CA LEU A 3 -18.52 1.54 -21.91
C LEU A 3 -18.46 0.64 -20.67
N MET A 4 -19.32 -0.38 -20.57
CA MET A 4 -19.25 -1.32 -19.43
C MET A 4 -17.95 -2.13 -19.43
N THR A 5 -17.47 -2.50 -20.61
CA THR A 5 -16.21 -3.22 -20.77
C THR A 5 -15.03 -2.31 -20.38
N ASP A 6 -15.07 -1.04 -20.80
CA ASP A 6 -14.04 -0.05 -20.48
C ASP A 6 -13.93 0.18 -18.96
N TYR A 7 -15.06 0.35 -18.27
CA TYR A 7 -15.07 0.48 -16.80
C TYR A 7 -14.57 -0.79 -16.09
N LEU A 8 -14.91 -1.97 -16.59
CA LEU A 8 -14.41 -3.23 -16.04
C LEU A 8 -12.90 -3.38 -16.20
N VAL A 9 -12.37 -3.06 -17.39
CA VAL A 9 -10.93 -3.09 -17.65
C VAL A 9 -10.20 -2.06 -16.78
N GLN A 10 -10.73 -0.85 -16.65
CA GLN A 10 -10.16 0.18 -15.78
C GLN A 10 -10.14 -0.28 -14.32
N GLY A 11 -11.25 -0.82 -13.81
CA GLY A 11 -11.32 -1.36 -12.44
C GLY A 11 -10.32 -2.49 -12.21
N CYS A 12 -10.18 -3.40 -13.17
CA CYS A 12 -9.20 -4.48 -13.11
C CYS A 12 -7.76 -3.94 -13.08
N GLN A 13 -7.43 -2.99 -13.96
CA GLN A 13 -6.11 -2.36 -14.00
C GLN A 13 -5.78 -1.65 -12.68
N MET A 14 -6.73 -0.94 -12.08
CA MET A 14 -6.55 -0.27 -10.80
C MET A 14 -6.30 -1.28 -9.66
N LEU A 15 -7.10 -2.35 -9.60
CA LEU A 15 -6.92 -3.43 -8.62
C LEU A 15 -5.55 -4.11 -8.76
N LEU A 16 -5.15 -4.45 -9.99
CA LEU A 16 -3.84 -5.02 -10.28
C LEU A 16 -2.71 -4.08 -9.84
N THR A 17 -2.84 -2.78 -10.10
CA THR A 17 -1.84 -1.79 -9.72
C THR A 17 -1.72 -1.67 -8.20
N LEU A 18 -2.85 -1.60 -7.49
CA LEU A 18 -2.89 -1.55 -6.01
C LEU A 18 -2.28 -2.80 -5.38
N LEU A 19 -2.47 -3.98 -6.01
CA LEU A 19 -1.88 -5.22 -5.53
C LEU A 19 -0.39 -5.32 -5.88
N LEU A 20 0.04 -4.94 -7.08
CA LEU A 20 1.44 -5.09 -7.51
C LEU A 20 2.40 -4.10 -6.84
N ALA A 21 1.94 -2.87 -6.54
CA ALA A 21 2.76 -1.84 -5.90
C ALA A 21 3.44 -2.28 -4.57
N PRO A 22 2.74 -2.87 -3.58
CA PRO A 22 3.35 -3.36 -2.35
C PRO A 22 4.27 -4.56 -2.58
N LEU A 23 3.97 -5.43 -3.56
CA LEU A 23 4.85 -6.56 -3.92
C LEU A 23 6.21 -6.06 -4.42
N LEU A 24 6.19 -5.08 -5.33
CA LEU A 24 7.40 -4.44 -5.85
C LEU A 24 8.20 -3.78 -4.73
N THR A 25 7.52 -3.13 -3.79
CA THR A 25 8.17 -2.55 -2.60
C THR A 25 8.88 -3.62 -1.76
N GLY A 26 8.24 -4.78 -1.55
CA GLY A 26 8.84 -5.92 -0.86
C GLY A 26 10.05 -6.49 -1.61
N PHE A 27 9.96 -6.57 -2.93
CA PHE A 27 11.06 -7.00 -3.79
C PHE A 27 12.26 -6.06 -3.69
N VAL A 28 12.06 -4.75 -3.83
CA VAL A 28 13.13 -3.73 -3.69
C VAL A 28 13.81 -3.83 -2.32
N ARG A 29 13.03 -3.98 -1.24
CA ARG A 29 13.58 -4.15 0.12
C ARG A 29 14.42 -5.43 0.22
N ARG A 30 13.99 -6.53 -0.39
CA ARG A 30 14.73 -7.80 -0.41
C ARG A 30 16.04 -7.68 -1.18
N VAL A 31 16.03 -7.04 -2.35
CA VAL A 31 17.22 -6.80 -3.16
C VAL A 31 18.21 -5.93 -2.41
N LYS A 32 17.76 -4.79 -1.86
CA LYS A 32 18.61 -3.90 -1.05
C LYS A 32 19.26 -4.65 0.12
N ALA A 33 18.49 -5.46 0.85
CA ALA A 33 19.03 -6.23 1.96
C ALA A 33 20.10 -7.23 1.52
N ARG A 34 19.92 -7.92 0.38
CA ARG A 34 20.93 -8.82 -0.18
C ARG A 34 22.22 -8.09 -0.54
N LEU A 35 22.13 -6.91 -1.15
CA LEU A 35 23.30 -6.07 -1.47
C LEU A 35 24.07 -5.65 -0.21
N LEU A 36 23.35 -5.39 0.88
CA LEU A 36 23.91 -5.07 2.18
C LEU A 36 24.39 -6.31 2.98
N ARG A 37 24.42 -7.51 2.36
CA ARG A 37 24.72 -8.81 3.01
C ARG A 37 23.86 -9.08 4.26
N ARG A 38 22.62 -8.61 4.27
CA ARG A 38 21.63 -8.86 5.34
C ARG A 38 20.50 -9.75 4.84
N ARG A 39 19.89 -10.52 5.74
CA ARG A 39 18.67 -11.26 5.43
C ARG A 39 17.48 -10.29 5.44
N GLY A 40 17.00 -9.93 4.25
CA GLY A 40 15.89 -9.00 4.09
C GLY A 40 14.53 -9.56 4.53
N PRO A 41 13.51 -8.68 4.62
CA PRO A 41 12.15 -9.09 4.94
C PRO A 41 11.55 -10.01 3.86
N SER A 42 10.48 -10.73 4.23
CA SER A 42 9.73 -11.55 3.27
C SER A 42 9.08 -10.68 2.18
N LEU A 43 8.88 -11.23 0.98
CA LEU A 43 8.25 -10.49 -0.12
C LEU A 43 6.81 -10.05 0.20
N LEU A 44 6.11 -10.86 1.00
CA LEU A 44 4.74 -10.59 1.43
C LEU A 44 4.65 -9.69 2.65
N GLN A 45 5.77 -9.26 3.23
CA GLN A 45 5.81 -8.38 4.40
C GLN A 45 4.98 -7.10 4.21
N PRO A 46 5.04 -6.39 3.07
CA PRO A 46 4.27 -5.16 2.89
C PRO A 46 2.76 -5.35 2.97
N TYR A 47 2.22 -6.50 2.53
CA TYR A 47 0.80 -6.81 2.68
C TYR A 47 0.41 -7.07 4.15
N ARG A 48 1.30 -7.72 4.91
CA ARG A 48 1.10 -7.95 6.35
C ARG A 48 1.18 -6.64 7.13
N ASP A 49 2.06 -5.74 6.72
CA ASP A 49 2.19 -4.41 7.31
C ASP A 49 0.93 -3.57 7.04
N LEU A 50 0.41 -3.60 5.80
CA LEU A 50 -0.83 -2.91 5.45
C LEU A 50 -2.02 -3.45 6.26
N SER A 51 -2.19 -4.77 6.32
CA SER A 51 -3.29 -5.37 7.10
C SER A 51 -3.14 -5.10 8.60
N LYS A 52 -1.92 -5.03 9.12
CA LYS A 52 -1.65 -4.61 10.49
C LYS A 52 -2.03 -3.15 10.72
N LEU A 53 -1.69 -2.24 9.81
CA LEU A 53 -2.00 -0.81 9.94
C LEU A 53 -3.50 -0.54 9.86
N LEU A 54 -4.22 -1.21 8.96
CA LEU A 54 -5.68 -1.09 8.83
C LEU A 54 -6.44 -1.58 10.07
N ARG A 55 -5.83 -2.45 10.87
CA ARG A 55 -6.41 -2.95 12.13
C ARG A 55 -6.06 -2.09 13.33
N LYS A 56 -5.15 -1.12 13.19
CA LYS A 56 -4.77 -0.25 14.30
C LYS A 56 -5.78 0.88 14.47
N GLU A 57 -6.05 1.21 15.73
CA GLU A 57 -6.78 2.42 16.06
C GLU A 57 -5.97 3.67 15.70
N VAL A 58 -6.67 4.68 15.20
CA VAL A 58 -6.08 5.94 14.80
C VAL A 58 -5.95 6.83 16.04
N VAL A 59 -4.72 7.05 16.50
CA VAL A 59 -4.45 7.95 17.62
C VAL A 59 -4.28 9.37 17.06
N LEU A 60 -5.14 10.28 17.49
CA LEU A 60 -5.12 11.70 17.13
C LEU A 60 -4.99 12.52 18.41
N ALA A 61 -4.18 13.57 18.38
CA ALA A 61 -4.11 14.51 19.48
C ALA A 61 -5.43 15.30 19.58
N ASP A 62 -5.89 15.58 20.81
CA ASP A 62 -7.12 16.35 21.04
C ASP A 62 -7.03 17.78 20.46
N SER A 63 -5.82 18.32 20.36
CA SER A 63 -5.53 19.63 19.76
C SER A 63 -5.31 19.60 18.25
N ALA A 64 -5.41 18.43 17.60
CA ALA A 64 -5.18 18.31 16.17
C ALA A 64 -6.29 19.02 15.37
N SER A 65 -5.87 19.90 14.46
CA SER A 65 -6.79 20.56 13.52
C SER A 65 -7.44 19.55 12.57
N TRP A 66 -8.64 19.87 12.08
CA TRP A 66 -9.36 19.07 11.08
C TRP A 66 -8.52 18.75 9.85
N LEU A 67 -7.58 19.63 9.49
CA LEU A 67 -6.64 19.44 8.37
C LEU A 67 -5.81 18.15 8.52
N PHE A 68 -5.46 17.75 9.74
CA PHE A 68 -4.70 16.52 9.99
C PHE A 68 -5.47 15.27 9.55
N ARG A 69 -6.80 15.30 9.58
CA ARG A 69 -7.65 14.21 9.10
C ARG A 69 -7.80 14.20 7.58
N VAL A 70 -7.80 15.36 6.93
CA VAL A 70 -8.10 15.50 5.50
C VAL A 70 -6.85 15.39 4.62
N ALA A 71 -5.70 15.89 5.11
CA ALA A 71 -4.44 15.91 4.36
C ALA A 71 -3.99 14.57 3.77
N PRO A 72 -4.20 13.39 4.40
CA PRO A 72 -3.80 12.12 3.79
C PRO A 72 -4.65 11.67 2.59
N TYR A 73 -5.82 12.29 2.38
CA TYR A 73 -6.78 11.90 1.35
C TYR A 73 -6.82 12.84 0.13
N LEU A 74 -6.34 14.08 0.29
CA LEU A 74 -6.21 15.07 -0.79
C LEU A 74 -4.84 14.96 -1.46
#